data_AF-A0A2K3JUX6-F1
#
_entry.id   AF-A0A2K3JUX6-F1
#
_cell.length_a   1.000
_cell.length_b   1.000
_cell.length_c   1.000
_cell.angle_alpha   90.00
_cell.angle_beta   90.00
_cell.angle_gamma   90.00
#
_symmetry.space_group_name_H-M   'P 1'
#
loop_
_entity.id
_entity.type
_entity.pdbx_description
1 polymer ?
#
loop_
_entity_poly.entity_id
_entity_poly.type
_entity_poly.pdbx_seq_one_letter_code
_entity_poly.pdbx_strand_id
1 'polypeptide(L)'
;IGNLIELVSLNLSSNNLSGEITSKIGRLASLDSLDLSRNYFFGPIPPSLAHIDRLSMLNLSYNNLSGRIPIGTQLQSFEASSYEGNVDLCGKPLDKKCPGDEEVDFGDSGDHCFLAGIGDINMSCS
;
A
#
# COMPACT_ATOMS: atom_id res chain seq x y z
N ILE A 1 17.32 -13.34 1.01
CA ILE A 1 17.43 -12.11 1.83
C ILE A 1 16.81 -12.27 3.23
N GLY A 2 15.64 -12.91 3.43
CA GLY A 2 14.92 -12.91 4.72
C GLY A 2 15.54 -13.59 5.96
N ASN A 3 16.85 -13.87 6.00
CA ASN A 3 17.57 -14.36 7.19
C ASN A 3 18.64 -13.36 7.69
N LEU A 4 18.76 -12.19 7.07
CA LEU A 4 19.74 -11.16 7.45
C LEU A 4 19.16 -10.26 8.56
N ILE A 5 18.92 -10.85 9.73
CA ILE A 5 18.16 -10.22 10.83
C ILE A 5 18.82 -8.97 11.43
N GLU A 6 20.13 -8.80 11.24
CA GLU A 6 20.90 -7.62 11.69
C GLU A 6 21.08 -6.56 10.60
N LEU A 7 20.53 -6.78 9.40
CA LEU A 7 20.65 -5.82 8.31
C LEU A 7 19.90 -4.54 8.64
N VAL A 8 20.59 -3.40 8.61
CA VAL A 8 20.04 -2.08 8.95
C VAL A 8 19.59 -1.31 7.70
N SER A 9 20.34 -1.40 6.61
CA SER A 9 20.00 -0.73 5.35
C SER A 9 20.15 -1.69 4.18
N LEU A 10 19.16 -1.71 3.30
CA LEU A 10 19.17 -2.48 2.07
C LEU A 10 18.82 -1.56 0.90
N ASN A 11 19.83 -1.28 0.07
CA ASN A 11 19.64 -0.54 -1.18
C ASN A 11 19.93 -1.48 -2.36
N LEU A 12 18.90 -1.74 -3.16
CA LEU A 12 18.95 -2.51 -4.40
C LEU A 12 18.43 -1.68 -5.59
N SER A 13 18.37 -0.36 -5.47
CA SER A 13 17.75 0.47 -6.49
C SER A 13 18.53 0.52 -7.80
N SER A 14 17.84 0.85 -8.88
CA SER A 14 18.43 0.99 -10.24
C SER A 14 19.11 -0.29 -10.74
N ASN A 15 18.42 -1.43 -10.61
CA ASN A 15 18.86 -2.72 -11.12
C ASN A 15 17.80 -3.32 -12.05
N ASN A 16 18.12 -4.49 -12.62
CA ASN A 16 17.18 -5.27 -13.42
C ASN A 16 16.55 -6.42 -12.61
N LEU A 17 16.33 -6.22 -11.31
CA LEU A 17 15.69 -7.24 -10.46
C LEU A 17 14.21 -7.35 -10.82
N SER A 18 13.69 -8.58 -10.85
CA SER A 18 12.30 -8.88 -11.15
C SER A 18 11.77 -9.97 -10.23
N GLY A 19 10.45 -10.17 -10.24
CA GLY A 19 9.77 -11.08 -9.33
C GLY A 19 8.90 -10.34 -8.32
N GLU A 20 8.31 -11.08 -7.39
CA GLU A 20 7.47 -10.52 -6.34
C GLU A 20 8.29 -10.19 -5.08
N ILE A 21 7.88 -9.15 -4.36
CA ILE A 21 8.39 -8.89 -3.02
C ILE A 21 7.75 -9.93 -2.08
N THR A 22 8.51 -10.99 -1.77
CA THR A 22 8.00 -12.07 -0.91
C THR A 22 7.79 -11.63 0.54
N SER A 23 6.87 -12.29 1.25
CA SER A 23 6.58 -12.01 2.67
C SER A 23 7.76 -12.18 3.62
N LYS A 24 8.83 -12.86 3.17
CA LYS A 24 10.07 -13.04 3.93
C LYS A 24 10.80 -11.73 4.23
N ILE A 25 10.49 -10.63 3.52
CA ILE A 25 11.08 -9.31 3.79
C ILE A 25 10.74 -8.82 5.22
N GLY A 26 9.57 -9.20 5.75
CA GLY A 26 9.15 -8.84 7.11
C GLY A 26 9.97 -9.46 8.24
N ARG A 27 10.92 -10.36 7.93
CA ARG A 27 11.85 -10.95 8.92
C ARG A 27 13.06 -10.07 9.22
N LEU A 28 13.29 -9.03 8.42
CA LEU A 28 14.43 -8.12 8.58
C LEU A 28 14.16 -7.13 9.71
N ALA A 29 14.00 -7.61 10.95
CA ALA A 29 13.53 -6.82 12.08
C ALA A 29 14.42 -5.62 12.46
N SER A 30 15.71 -5.64 12.08
CA SER A 30 16.64 -4.53 12.33
C SER A 30 16.66 -3.48 11.22
N LEU A 31 15.91 -3.68 10.13
CA LEU A 31 15.99 -2.83 8.96
C LEU A 31 15.34 -1.46 9.24
N ASP A 32 16.09 -0.43 8.93
CA ASP A 32 15.72 0.98 9.08
C ASP A 32 15.49 1.64 7.71
N SER A 33 16.23 1.22 6.68
CA SER A 33 16.11 1.77 5.33
C SER A 33 16.00 0.67 4.27
N LEU A 34 14.99 0.78 3.42
CA LEU A 34 14.76 -0.11 2.28
C LEU A 34 14.53 0.69 1.00
N ASP A 35 15.45 0.57 0.04
CA ASP A 35 15.30 1.12 -1.30
C ASP A 35 15.31 0.00 -2.35
N LEU A 36 14.16 -0.24 -2.97
CA LEU A 36 13.95 -1.19 -4.07
C LEU A 36 13.58 -0.46 -5.38
N SER A 37 13.72 0.86 -5.41
CA SER A 37 13.22 1.67 -6.52
C SER A 37 13.91 1.38 -7.85
N ARG A 38 13.27 1.72 -8.98
CA ARG A 38 13.83 1.56 -10.32
C ARG A 38 14.28 0.12 -10.60
N ASN A 39 13.36 -0.82 -10.44
CA ASN A 39 13.51 -2.24 -10.76
C ASN A 39 12.25 -2.72 -11.51
N TYR A 40 12.11 -4.02 -11.70
CA TYR A 40 10.97 -4.67 -12.34
C TYR A 40 10.19 -5.56 -11.36
N PHE A 41 10.14 -5.20 -10.06
CA PHE A 41 9.31 -5.94 -9.10
C PHE A 41 7.83 -5.79 -9.44
N PHE A 42 7.07 -6.87 -9.29
CA PHE A 42 5.64 -6.90 -9.63
C PHE A 42 4.80 -7.56 -8.53
N GLY A 43 3.48 -7.49 -8.69
CA GLY A 43 2.53 -8.03 -7.71
C GLY A 43 2.28 -7.07 -6.54
N PRO A 44 1.55 -7.54 -5.51
CA PRO A 44 1.18 -6.70 -4.37
C PRO A 44 2.34 -6.43 -3.42
N ILE A 45 2.28 -5.30 -2.72
CA ILE A 45 3.16 -5.04 -1.57
C ILE A 45 2.75 -5.98 -0.44
N PRO A 46 3.65 -6.87 0.05
CA PRO A 46 3.28 -7.82 1.09
C PRO A 46 2.99 -7.08 2.40
N PRO A 47 1.85 -7.32 3.07
CA PRO A 47 1.54 -6.70 4.36
C PRO A 47 2.60 -6.93 5.42
N SER A 48 3.35 -8.04 5.33
CA SER A 48 4.46 -8.34 6.24
C SER A 48 5.60 -7.33 6.19
N LEU A 49 5.70 -6.49 5.15
CA LEU A 49 6.66 -5.39 5.13
C LEU A 49 6.40 -4.41 6.30
N ALA A 50 5.15 -4.29 6.72
CA ALA A 50 4.77 -3.51 7.89
C ALA A 50 5.19 -4.11 9.23
N HIS A 51 5.69 -5.36 9.28
CA HIS A 51 6.25 -5.94 10.51
C HIS A 51 7.68 -5.48 10.81
N ILE A 52 8.28 -4.67 9.93
CA ILE A 52 9.60 -4.10 10.15
C ILE A 52 9.41 -2.81 10.96
N ASP A 53 9.27 -2.93 12.28
CA ASP A 53 8.89 -1.81 13.16
C ASP A 53 9.89 -0.64 13.15
N ARG A 54 11.14 -0.89 12.75
CA ARG A 54 12.21 0.12 12.72
C ARG A 54 12.31 0.86 11.39
N LEU A 55 11.51 0.50 10.40
CA LEU A 55 11.63 1.04 9.05
C LEU A 55 11.27 2.53 9.03
N SER A 56 12.27 3.38 8.82
CA SER A 56 12.13 4.84 8.77
C SER A 56 12.19 5.39 7.34
N MET A 57 12.79 4.64 6.42
CA MET A 57 12.90 5.00 5.01
C MET A 57 12.47 3.84 4.12
N LEU A 58 11.53 4.12 3.22
CA LEU A 58 11.04 3.19 2.22
C LEU A 58 11.01 3.86 0.86
N ASN A 59 11.54 3.19 -0.16
CA ASN A 59 11.35 3.58 -1.55
C ASN A 59 11.07 2.36 -2.44
N LEU A 60 9.86 2.28 -2.96
CA LEU A 60 9.37 1.25 -3.88
C LEU A 60 9.04 1.84 -5.27
N SER A 61 9.39 3.10 -5.50
CA SER A 61 9.02 3.83 -6.71
C SER A 61 9.60 3.22 -7.98
N TYR A 62 8.97 3.49 -9.12
CA TYR A 62 9.40 3.04 -10.44
C TYR A 62 9.63 1.52 -10.50
N ASN A 63 8.60 0.77 -10.11
CA ASN A 63 8.49 -0.68 -10.30
C ASN A 63 7.17 -1.00 -11.01
N ASN A 64 6.82 -2.29 -11.08
CA ASN A 64 5.58 -2.79 -11.67
C ASN A 64 4.62 -3.35 -10.59
N LEU A 65 4.67 -2.80 -9.38
CA LEU A 65 3.84 -3.22 -8.25
C LEU A 65 2.37 -2.85 -8.49
N SER A 66 1.46 -3.65 -7.94
CA SER A 66 0.03 -3.56 -8.20
C SER A 66 -0.82 -3.70 -6.94
N GLY A 67 -2.09 -3.30 -7.05
CA GLY A 67 -3.07 -3.45 -5.97
C GLY A 67 -3.00 -2.34 -4.93
N ARG A 68 -3.72 -2.54 -3.82
CA ARG A 68 -3.86 -1.54 -2.75
C ARG A 68 -2.65 -1.55 -1.82
N ILE A 69 -2.15 -0.35 -1.48
CA ILE A 69 -1.17 -0.18 -0.40
C ILE A 69 -1.78 -0.65 0.94
N PRO A 70 -1.13 -1.56 1.71
CA PRO A 70 -1.73 -2.15 2.91
C PRO A 70 -2.24 -1.11 3.93
N ILE A 71 -3.55 -1.15 4.19
CA ILE A 71 -4.24 -0.21 5.08
C ILE A 71 -4.01 -0.52 6.56
N GLY A 72 -4.06 0.51 7.41
CA GLY A 72 -3.87 0.32 8.86
C GLY A 72 -2.45 -0.09 9.24
N THR A 73 -1.48 0.16 8.36
CA THR A 73 -0.07 -0.16 8.56
C THR A 73 0.80 1.09 8.50
N GLN A 74 2.02 1.02 9.04
CA GLN A 74 3.03 2.08 8.89
C GLN A 74 3.37 2.40 7.43
N LEU A 75 3.02 1.54 6.46
CA LEU A 75 3.25 1.83 5.05
C LEU A 75 2.49 3.09 4.60
N GLN A 76 1.36 3.41 5.24
CA GLN A 76 0.58 4.61 4.91
C GLN A 76 1.20 5.92 5.43
N SER A 77 2.22 5.88 6.29
CA SER A 77 2.90 7.08 6.78
C SER A 77 4.08 7.53 5.91
N PHE A 78 4.54 6.70 4.97
CA PHE A 78 5.55 7.12 4.01
C PHE A 78 4.95 8.07 2.96
N GLU A 79 5.81 8.88 2.34
CA GLU A 79 5.37 9.82 1.31
C GLU A 79 4.85 9.11 0.06
N ALA A 80 3.97 9.79 -0.69
CA ALA A 80 3.49 9.29 -1.98
C ALA A 80 4.63 9.00 -2.98
N SER A 81 5.73 9.76 -2.88
CA SER A 81 6.95 9.60 -3.69
C SER A 81 7.56 8.20 -3.55
N SER A 82 7.46 7.57 -2.38
CA SER A 82 7.93 6.20 -2.14
C SER A 82 7.22 5.15 -2.99
N TYR A 83 6.08 5.49 -3.59
CA TYR A 83 5.23 4.56 -4.32
C TYR A 83 5.01 4.95 -5.79
N GLU A 84 5.51 6.12 -6.22
CA GLU A 84 5.26 6.65 -7.56
C GLU A 84 5.80 5.75 -8.68
N GLY A 85 5.30 5.91 -9.89
CA GLY A 85 5.77 5.14 -11.05
C GLY A 85 5.32 3.66 -11.08
N ASN A 86 4.58 3.18 -10.08
CA ASN A 86 3.90 1.88 -10.10
C ASN A 86 2.49 2.04 -10.68
N VAL A 87 2.32 1.76 -11.97
CA VAL A 87 1.09 2.08 -12.73
C VAL A 87 -0.16 1.47 -12.13
N ASP A 88 -0.10 0.25 -11.58
CA ASP A 88 -1.26 -0.50 -11.08
C ASP A 88 -1.46 -0.40 -9.55
N LEU A 89 -0.60 0.33 -8.85
CA LEU A 89 -0.72 0.55 -7.42
C LEU A 89 -1.79 1.62 -7.12
N CYS A 90 -2.47 1.54 -5.99
CA CYS A 90 -3.53 2.47 -5.60
C CYS A 90 -3.70 2.57 -4.08
N GLY A 91 -4.47 3.56 -3.63
CA GLY A 91 -4.77 3.82 -2.22
C GLY A 91 -3.74 4.73 -1.56
N LYS A 92 -4.10 5.29 -0.39
CA LYS A 92 -3.24 6.19 0.37
C LYS A 92 -1.88 5.53 0.68
N PRO A 93 -0.75 6.26 0.56
CA PRO A 93 -0.64 7.71 0.41
C PRO A 93 -0.79 8.26 -1.03
N LEU A 94 -0.98 7.42 -2.05
CA LEU A 94 -1.26 7.90 -3.41
C LEU A 94 -2.67 8.52 -3.49
N ASP A 95 -2.84 9.50 -4.38
CA ASP A 95 -4.16 10.09 -4.69
C ASP A 95 -4.98 9.22 -5.66
N LYS A 96 -4.39 8.14 -6.17
CA LYS A 96 -5.07 7.17 -7.02
C LYS A 96 -6.02 6.31 -6.19
N LYS A 97 -7.33 6.46 -6.41
CA LYS A 97 -8.38 5.59 -5.82
C LYS A 97 -8.22 4.15 -6.30
N CYS A 98 -8.51 3.18 -5.42
CA CYS A 98 -8.54 1.78 -5.81
C CYS A 98 -9.90 1.37 -6.38
N PRO A 99 -9.96 0.32 -7.22
CA PRO A 99 -11.24 -0.29 -7.60
C PRO A 99 -12.05 -0.66 -6.35
N GLY A 100 -13.31 -0.25 -6.30
CA GLY A 100 -14.19 -0.43 -5.13
C GLY A 100 -14.15 0.69 -4.08
N ASP A 101 -13.31 1.72 -4.25
CA ASP A 101 -13.39 3.00 -3.48
C ASP A 101 -14.42 3.98 -4.09
N GLU A 102 -15.32 3.50 -4.96
CA GLU A 102 -16.39 4.33 -5.52
C GLU A 102 -17.32 4.76 -4.39
N GLU A 103 -17.30 6.07 -4.09
CA GLU A 103 -18.39 6.73 -3.38
C GLU A 103 -19.63 6.55 -4.24
N VAL A 104 -20.65 5.89 -3.69
CA VAL A 104 -21.97 5.87 -4.30
C VAL A 104 -22.46 7.31 -4.30
N ASP A 105 -22.37 7.97 -5.45
CA ASP A 105 -22.96 9.29 -5.69
C ASP A 105 -24.48 9.13 -5.69
N PHE A 106 -25.08 9.29 -4.51
CA PHE A 106 -26.51 9.58 -4.43
C PHE A 106 -26.68 10.99 -4.95
N GLY A 107 -26.84 11.10 -6.27
CA GLY A 107 -27.07 12.36 -6.96
C GLY A 107 -28.08 13.19 -6.20
N ASP A 108 -27.71 14.44 -5.97
CA ASP A 108 -28.47 15.45 -5.24
C ASP A 108 -29.89 15.58 -5.79
N SER A 109 -30.79 14.77 -5.25
CA SER A 109 -32.23 14.98 -5.28
C SER A 109 -32.58 15.18 -3.83
N GLY A 110 -32.75 16.45 -3.46
CA GLY A 110 -32.96 16.88 -2.09
C GLY A 110 -34.18 16.24 -1.46
N ASP A 111 -33.97 15.09 -0.83
CA ASP A 111 -34.75 14.47 0.24
C ASP A 111 -33.82 13.47 0.97
N HIS A 112 -33.31 13.87 2.14
CA HIS A 112 -32.36 13.08 2.93
C HIS A 112 -33.05 11.86 3.57
N CYS A 113 -32.93 10.68 2.96
CA CYS A 113 -33.03 9.41 3.69
C CYS A 113 -31.68 8.69 3.64
N PHE A 114 -31.05 8.47 4.80
CA PHE A 114 -29.80 7.73 4.92
C PHE A 114 -30.07 6.25 5.16
N LEU A 115 -29.38 5.37 4.43
CA LEU A 115 -29.30 3.94 4.76
C LEU A 115 -28.20 3.73 5.82
N ALA A 116 -28.58 3.29 7.01
CA ALA A 116 -27.62 2.82 8.01
C ALA A 116 -27.19 1.39 7.68
N GLY A 117 -26.09 1.25 6.93
CA GLY A 117 -25.33 0.01 6.88
C GLY A 117 -25.96 -1.18 6.16
N ILE A 118 -25.09 -2.16 5.85
CA ILE A 118 -25.43 -3.36 5.08
C ILE A 118 -26.12 -4.34 6.03
N GLY A 119 -27.46 -4.39 6.02
CA GLY A 119 -28.24 -5.37 6.77
C GLY A 119 -29.64 -4.95 7.25
N ASP A 120 -29.98 -3.66 7.25
CA ASP A 120 -31.25 -3.19 7.80
C ASP A 120 -32.33 -2.97 6.71
N ILE A 121 -33.48 -3.64 6.86
CA ILE A 121 -34.65 -3.56 5.94
C ILE A 121 -35.60 -2.41 6.31
N ASN A 122 -35.35 -1.67 7.39
CA ASN A 122 -36.24 -0.59 7.81
C ASN A 122 -35.68 0.78 7.45
N MET A 123 -36.26 1.36 6.41
CA MET A 123 -36.06 2.74 5.99
C MET A 123 -36.93 3.64 6.87
N SER A 124 -36.32 4.44 7.73
CA SER A 124 -37.00 5.52 8.45
C SER A 124 -36.65 6.85 7.81
N CYS A 125 -37.66 7.55 7.28
CA CYS A 125 -37.55 8.92 6.78
C CYS A 125 -38.21 9.87 7.80
N SER A 126 -37.66 11.07 7.98
CA SER A 126 -38.30 12.19 8.70
C SER A 126 -39.06 13.09 7.74
#